data_AF-A0A8X6RXT5-F1
#
_entry.id   AF-A0A8X6RXT5-F1
#
_cell.length_a   1.000
_cell.length_b   1.000
_cell.length_c   1.000
_cell.angle_alpha   90.00
_cell.angle_beta   90.00
_cell.angle_gamma   90.00
#
_symmetry.space_group_name_H-M   'P 1'
#
loop_
_entity.id
_entity.type
_entity.pdbx_description
1 polymer ?
#
loop_
_entity_poly.entity_id
_entity_poly.type
_entity_poly.pdbx_seq_one_letter_code
_entity_poly.pdbx_strand_id
1 'polypeptide(L)' 'MVWAGISLGYRTDLHIFKRGSVTAVRYRDEVLEPIVRLYAAAVDPTFLLMDDNARPHRADIVDDYLKSEGIARMT' A
#
# COMPACT_ATOMS: atom_id res chain seq x y z
N MET A 1 -3.82 7.51 -13.05
CA MET A 1 -4.02 7.55 -11.58
C MET A 1 -2.66 7.73 -10.94
N VAL A 2 -2.60 8.32 -9.75
CA VAL A 2 -1.36 8.44 -8.99
C VAL A 2 -1.56 7.87 -7.59
N TRP A 3 -0.50 7.39 -6.96
CA TRP A 3 -0.48 6.96 -5.57
C TRP A 3 0.73 7.56 -4.86
N ALA A 4 0.55 7.98 -3.61
CA ALA A 4 1.63 8.39 -2.74
C ALA A 4 1.24 8.08 -1.29
N GLY A 5 2.24 7.78 -0.46
CA GLY A 5 2.12 7.66 0.98
C GLY A 5 2.83 8.81 1.68
N ILE A 6 2.33 9.19 2.85
CA ILE A 6 2.95 10.18 3.73
C ILE A 6 2.92 9.67 5.17
N SER A 7 3.96 9.99 5.94
CA SER A 7 3.98 9.82 7.39
C SER A 7 4.63 11.04 8.05
N LEU A 8 4.75 11.05 9.38
CA LEU A 8 5.42 12.13 10.08
C LEU A 8 6.90 12.22 9.63
N GLY A 9 7.27 13.34 9.00
CA GLY A 9 8.66 13.61 8.57
C GLY A 9 9.11 12.94 7.27
N TYR A 10 8.25 12.14 6.63
CA TYR A 10 8.62 11.35 5.45
C TYR A 10 7.48 11.26 4.44
N ARG A 11 7.83 10.98 3.18
CA ARG A 11 6.90 10.72 2.08
C ARG A 11 7.49 9.72 1.11
N THR A 12 6.64 8.98 0.42
CA THR A 12 7.06 8.22 -0.76
C THR A 12 7.12 9.14 -1.97
N ASP A 13 7.84 8.73 -3.01
CA ASP A 13 7.67 9.33 -4.34
C ASP A 13 6.25 9.05 -4.87
N LEU A 14 5.82 9.88 -5.84
CA LEU A 14 4.54 9.71 -6.51
C LEU A 14 4.64 8.57 -7.53
N HIS A 15 3.91 7.48 -7.28
CA HIS A 15 3.76 6.40 -8.25
C HIS A 15 2.71 6.78 -9.30
N ILE A 16 3.07 6.69 -10.59
CA ILE A 16 2.18 7.02 -11.71
C ILE A 16 1.75 5.74 -12.42
N PHE A 17 0.47 5.42 -12.32
CA PHE A 17 -0.14 4.35 -13.12
C PHE A 17 -0.28 4.81 -14.57
N LYS A 18 0.54 4.26 -15.47
CA LYS A 18 0.66 4.72 -16.87
C LYS A 18 -0.62 4.60 -17.69
N ARG A 19 -1.46 3.59 -17.46
CA ARG A 19 -2.74 3.36 -18.19
C ARG A 19 -3.73 2.58 -17.33
N GLY A 20 -5.04 2.69 -17.63
CA GLY A 20 -6.10 1.90 -16.99
C GLY A 20 -6.46 2.30 -15.56
N SER A 21 -7.48 1.64 -15.00
CA SER A 21 -7.85 1.75 -13.59
C SER A 21 -6.91 0.96 -12.69
N VAL A 22 -6.90 1.31 -11.40
CA VAL A 22 -6.21 0.52 -10.36
C VAL A 22 -7.08 -0.69 -10.04
N THR A 23 -6.56 -1.89 -10.27
CA THR A 23 -7.16 -3.15 -9.82
C THR A 23 -6.45 -3.61 -8.55
N ALA A 24 -7.04 -4.55 -7.81
CA ALA A 24 -6.42 -5.08 -6.59
C ALA A 24 -5.02 -5.68 -6.86
N VAL A 25 -4.88 -6.44 -7.97
CA VAL A 25 -3.59 -7.00 -8.41
C VAL A 25 -2.57 -5.88 -8.65
N ARG A 26 -2.95 -4.82 -9.37
CA ARG A 26 -2.06 -3.70 -9.64
C ARG A 26 -1.71 -2.91 -8.39
N TYR A 27 -2.64 -2.78 -7.45
CA TYR A 27 -2.37 -2.15 -6.17
C TYR A 27 -1.34 -2.95 -5.37
N ARG A 28 -1.46 -4.29 -5.33
CA ARG A 28 -0.45 -5.16 -4.73
C ARG A 28 0.91 -5.00 -5.42
N ASP A 29 0.97 -5.21 -6.72
CA ASP A 29 2.23 -5.34 -7.48
C ASP A 29 2.94 -4.00 -7.70
N GLU A 30 2.19 -2.91 -7.87
CA GLU A 30 2.79 -1.60 -8.16
C GLU A 30 2.91 -0.69 -6.93
N VAL A 31 2.21 -0.99 -5.83
CA VAL A 31 2.21 -0.14 -4.62
C VAL A 31 2.62 -0.91 -3.37
N LEU A 32 1.90 -1.98 -3.01
CA LEU A 32 2.15 -2.64 -1.72
C LEU A 32 3.51 -3.32 -1.67
N GLU A 33 3.85 -4.07 -2.71
CA GLU A 33 5.11 -4.83 -2.79
C GLU A 33 6.36 -3.95 -2.94
N PRO A 34 6.42 -3.02 -3.90
CA PRO A 34 7.63 -2.22 -4.10
C PRO A 34 7.74 -1.03 -3.15
N ILE A 35 6.64 -0.51 -2.59
CA ILE A 35 6.67 0.74 -1.81
C ILE A 35 6.29 0.50 -0.35
N VAL A 36 5.06 0.03 -0.09
CA VAL A 36 4.55 -0.07 1.30
C VAL A 36 5.35 -1.07 2.11
N ARG A 37 5.71 -2.22 1.55
CA ARG A 37 6.50 -3.27 2.22
C ARG A 37 7.86 -2.74 2.69
N LEU A 38 8.57 -2.03 1.80
CA LEU A 38 9.88 -1.45 2.14
C LEU A 38 9.75 -0.35 3.19
N TYR A 39 8.70 0.46 3.08
CA TYR A 39 8.43 1.53 4.03
C TYR A 39 8.07 0.99 5.42
N ALA A 40 7.23 -0.05 5.46
CA ALA A 40 6.86 -0.75 6.68
C ALA A 40 8.11 -1.32 7.38
N ALA A 41 8.97 -2.00 6.62
CA ALA A 41 10.23 -2.54 7.14
C ALA A 41 11.19 -1.46 7.65
N ALA A 42 11.14 -0.23 7.11
CA ALA A 42 11.96 0.88 7.59
C ALA A 42 11.41 1.54 8.87
N VAL A 43 10.11 1.47 9.12
CA VAL A 43 9.42 2.11 10.26
C VAL A 43 9.17 1.15 11.43
N ASP A 44 9.17 -0.17 11.19
CA ASP A 44 8.91 -1.25 12.15
C ASP A 44 9.42 -0.98 13.59
N PRO A 45 8.65 -1.26 14.67
CA PRO A 45 7.39 -2.04 14.76
C PRO A 45 6.09 -1.23 14.85
N THR A 46 6.13 0.08 14.61
CA THR A 46 4.95 0.96 14.79
C THR A 46 4.19 1.27 13.51
N PHE A 47 4.59 0.66 12.39
CA PHE A 47 3.98 0.95 11.10
C PHE A 47 2.53 0.47 11.05
N LEU A 48 1.64 1.37 10.61
CA LEU A 48 0.23 1.10 10.39
C LEU A 48 -0.17 1.66 9.02
N LEU A 49 -0.61 0.80 8.11
CA LEU A 49 -1.11 1.23 6.81
C LEU A 49 -2.48 1.89 6.97
N MET A 50 -2.61 3.10 6.46
CA MET A 50 -3.88 3.82 6.39
C MET A 50 -4.23 4.08 4.92
N ASP A 51 -5.36 3.53 4.47
CA ASP A 51 -5.89 3.69 3.13
C ASP A 51 -7.41 3.94 3.16
N ASP A 52 -7.97 4.28 2.01
CA ASP A 52 -9.43 4.39 1.87
C ASP A 52 -10.08 3.00 1.66
N ASN A 53 -11.42 2.97 1.69
CA ASN A 53 -12.20 1.76 1.48
C ASN A 53 -12.48 1.47 -0.02
N ALA A 54 -11.64 1.94 -0.95
CA ALA A 54 -11.84 1.64 -2.37
C ALA A 54 -11.76 0.12 -2.61
N ARG A 55 -12.61 -0.39 -3.52
CA ARG A 55 -12.72 -1.84 -3.81
C ARG A 55 -11.36 -2.52 -4.08
N PRO A 56 -10.41 -1.92 -4.83
CA PRO A 56 -9.09 -2.52 -5.01
C PRO A 56 -8.28 -2.71 -3.72
N HIS A 57 -8.42 -1.80 -2.74
CA HIS A 57 -7.68 -1.83 -1.47
C HIS A 57 -8.29 -2.82 -0.47
N ARG A 58 -9.58 -3.12 -0.61
CA ARG A 58 -10.35 -4.03 0.26
C ARG A 58 -10.63 -5.39 -0.37
N ALA A 59 -9.88 -5.77 -1.39
CA ALA A 59 -10.00 -7.08 -2.02
C ALA A 59 -9.19 -8.14 -1.26
N ASP A 60 -9.65 -9.39 -1.26
CA ASP A 60 -9.01 -10.49 -0.52
C ASP A 60 -7.51 -10.65 -0.83
N ILE A 61 -7.12 -10.48 -2.10
CA ILE A 61 -5.70 -10.55 -2.50
C ILE A 61 -4.80 -9.49 -1.83
N VAL A 62 -5.38 -8.33 -1.48
CA VAL A 62 -4.67 -7.27 -0.76
C VAL A 62 -4.61 -7.60 0.72
N ASP A 63 -5.71 -8.06 1.30
CA ASP A 63 -5.76 -8.43 2.72
C ASP A 63 -4.81 -9.60 3.03
N ASP A 64 -4.80 -10.62 2.17
CA ASP A 64 -3.88 -11.76 2.26
C ASP A 64 -2.42 -11.32 2.17
N TYR A 65 -2.11 -10.39 1.26
CA TYR A 65 -0.76 -9.87 1.09
C TYR A 65 -0.30 -9.05 2.32
N LEU A 66 -1.13 -8.14 2.82
CA LEU A 66 -0.80 -7.36 4.02
C LEU A 66 -0.56 -8.27 5.22
N LYS A 67 -1.37 -9.33 5.36
CA LYS A 67 -1.19 -10.34 6.41
C LYS A 67 0.10 -11.13 6.25
N SER A 68 0.48 -11.54 5.04
CA SER A 68 1.73 -12.28 4.83
C SER A 68 2.97 -11.43 5.10
N GLU A 69 2.89 -10.12 4.85
CA GLU A 69 3.96 -9.17 5.14
C GLU A 69 3.94 -8.66 6.60
N GLY A 70 2.98 -9.11 7.43
CA GLY A 70 2.85 -8.65 8.81
C GLY A 70 2.45 -7.17 8.95
N ILE A 71 1.89 -6.57 7.90
CA ILE A 71 1.51 -5.16 7.88
C ILE A 71 0.10 -5.01 8.42
N ALA A 72 -0.03 -4.35 9.56
CA ALA A 72 -1.33 -3.97 10.10
C ALA A 72 -1.96 -2.85 9.24
N ARG A 73 -3.28 -2.94 9.04
CA ARG A 73 -4.08 -1.90 8.38
C ARG A 73 -5.05 -1.27 9.39
N MET A 74 -5.19 0.05 9.34
CA MET A 74 -6.24 0.76 10.07
C MET A 74 -7.59 0.46 9.40
N THR A 75 -8.40 -0.36 10.06
CA THR A 75 -9.74 -0.77 9.59
C THR A 75 -10.79 0.29 9.86
#